data_AF-A0A952YTV1-F1
#
_entry.id   AF-A0A952YTV1-F1
#
_cell.length_a   1.000
_cell.length_b   1.000
_cell.length_c   1.000
_cell.angle_alpha   90.00
_cell.angle_beta   90.00
_cell.angle_gamma   90.00
#
_symmetry.space_group_name_H-M   'P 1'
#
loop_
_entity.id
_entity.type
_entity.pdbx_description
1 polymer ?
#
loop_
_entity_poly.entity_id
_entity_poly.type
_entity_poly.pdbx_seq_one_letter_code
_entity_poly.pdbx_strand_id
1 'polypeptide(L)'
;MNISRIRALRGPNLWTRRTAIEAIVTCDEAERCIDRLPGFEARLRARFPEIGPLQPLGQCQAGSVAHVLAAAALALQAQAGCPVSFAQTTQTTEPDTFQVAVEYTEESVGRFALELAEALCRSALDDTGFDLADALARLREMDEDVRMGPSTGAIVHAAVARGIPYRRLTEGSLVQLGWGSRQRRIQAAEIDATSAVAEQIAQDKELTKQLLAAVGVPVPQGRAVADLDEAIAAFEALGGAVVVKPRDGNQGKGVSVNVETRQHLEAAWAAADEISSDILVERFIPGHDFRALVVGGQLVAAARRDPAHVIGDGVHTVRELVDEVNLDPRRGEGHATPLTRIRLDEVATAQLAKQGFTAESIPPRGARVLLRHNANLSTGGTATDVTDDVHPDLAARAIEAAQT
;
A
#
# COMPACT_ATOMS: atom_id res chain seq x y z
N MET A 1 -0.82 34.39 17.51
CA MET A 1 -1.92 33.97 16.62
C MET A 1 -2.83 33.02 17.35
N ASN A 2 -4.14 33.06 17.07
CA ASN A 2 -5.14 32.19 17.68
C ASN A 2 -5.99 31.53 16.60
N ILE A 3 -6.04 30.20 16.60
CA ILE A 3 -6.86 29.41 15.68
C ILE A 3 -8.18 29.05 16.35
N SER A 4 -9.28 29.35 15.68
CA SER A 4 -10.63 29.02 16.13
C SER A 4 -11.48 28.46 15.00
N ARG A 5 -12.62 27.85 15.37
CA ARG A 5 -13.66 27.35 14.43
C ARG A 5 -13.11 26.44 13.31
N ILE A 6 -12.32 25.43 13.67
CA ILE A 6 -11.80 24.45 12.71
C ILE A 6 -12.93 23.53 12.22
N ARG A 7 -13.19 23.54 10.91
CA ARG A 7 -14.23 22.76 10.24
C ARG A 7 -13.64 21.94 9.10
N ALA A 8 -14.10 20.70 8.97
CA ALA A 8 -13.77 19.86 7.82
C ALA A 8 -14.88 19.96 6.77
N LEU A 9 -14.53 20.47 5.59
CA LEU A 9 -15.41 20.58 4.43
C LEU A 9 -15.26 19.29 3.60
N ARG A 10 -16.24 18.39 3.70
CA ARG A 10 -16.17 16.99 3.22
C ARG A 10 -16.56 16.80 1.74
N GLY A 11 -16.31 17.80 0.90
CA GLY A 11 -16.68 17.80 -0.52
C GLY A 11 -16.61 19.20 -1.14
N PRO A 12 -17.17 19.39 -2.35
CA PRO A 12 -17.22 20.69 -3.01
C PRO A 12 -17.77 21.78 -2.09
N ASN A 13 -17.02 22.87 -1.97
CA ASN A 13 -17.28 23.93 -1.01
C ASN A 13 -16.94 25.31 -1.61
N LEU A 14 -17.00 26.36 -0.78
CA LEU A 14 -16.77 27.74 -1.18
C LEU A 14 -15.37 27.96 -1.80
N TRP A 15 -14.37 27.21 -1.35
CA TRP A 15 -12.96 27.42 -1.68
C TRP A 15 -12.49 26.53 -2.83
N THR A 16 -12.95 25.27 -2.84
CA THR A 16 -12.46 24.25 -3.76
C THR A 16 -13.53 23.20 -4.08
N ARG A 17 -13.34 22.48 -5.18
CA ARG A 17 -14.14 21.28 -5.50
C ARG A 17 -13.71 20.04 -4.71
N ARG A 18 -12.66 20.16 -3.91
CA ARG A 18 -12.06 19.09 -3.10
C ARG A 18 -12.40 19.26 -1.62
N THR A 19 -11.95 18.33 -0.80
CA THR A 19 -12.00 18.41 0.67
C THR A 19 -11.06 19.48 1.20
N ALA A 20 -11.46 20.21 2.25
CA ALA A 20 -10.61 21.24 2.86
C ALA A 20 -10.88 21.43 4.36
N ILE A 21 -9.83 21.63 5.16
CA ILE A 21 -9.95 22.13 6.53
C ILE A 21 -10.05 23.64 6.45
N GLU A 22 -11.15 24.19 6.95
CA GLU A 22 -11.37 25.63 7.12
C GLU A 22 -11.11 26.01 8.57
N ALA A 23 -10.33 27.06 8.81
CA ALA A 23 -10.07 27.61 10.13
C ALA A 23 -10.13 29.15 10.11
N ILE A 24 -10.54 29.72 11.23
CA ILE A 24 -10.46 31.16 11.47
C ILE A 24 -9.20 31.44 12.28
N VAL A 25 -8.33 32.31 11.76
CA VAL A 25 -7.05 32.65 12.38
C VAL A 25 -7.06 34.13 12.70
N THR A 26 -6.94 34.46 13.98
CA THR A 26 -6.75 35.85 14.44
C THR A 26 -5.26 36.08 14.67
N CYS A 27 -4.72 37.13 14.06
CA CYS A 27 -3.32 37.50 14.13
C CYS A 27 -3.16 38.80 14.91
N ASP A 28 -2.19 38.82 15.83
CA ASP A 28 -1.81 40.05 16.53
C ASP A 28 -1.21 41.07 15.55
N GLU A 29 -1.07 42.33 15.98
CA GLU A 29 -0.65 43.42 15.10
C GLU A 29 0.65 43.13 14.31
N ALA A 30 1.64 42.55 14.99
CA ALA A 30 2.92 42.17 14.40
C ALA A 30 2.81 40.97 13.45
N GLU A 31 1.84 40.08 13.67
CA GLU A 31 1.65 38.84 12.91
C GLU A 31 0.89 39.06 11.59
N ARG A 32 0.28 40.23 11.42
CA ARG A 32 -0.42 40.61 10.17
C ARG A 32 0.54 40.79 8.98
N CYS A 33 1.83 40.97 9.23
CA CYS A 33 2.87 41.05 8.20
C CYS A 33 4.17 40.47 8.74
N ILE A 34 4.63 39.35 8.17
CA ILE A 34 5.79 38.62 8.71
C ILE A 34 7.09 39.41 8.57
N ASP A 35 7.16 40.41 7.68
CA ASP A 35 8.28 41.37 7.60
C ASP A 35 8.45 42.18 8.90
N ARG A 36 7.40 42.29 9.71
CA ARG A 36 7.43 42.94 11.03
C ARG A 36 7.92 42.02 12.14
N LEU A 37 8.20 40.75 11.84
CA LEU A 37 8.65 39.74 12.78
C LEU A 37 10.15 39.44 12.55
N PRO A 38 11.06 40.04 13.33
CA PRO A 38 12.49 39.93 13.10
C PRO A 38 12.96 38.46 13.12
N GLY A 39 13.59 38.04 12.03
CA GLY A 39 14.16 36.71 11.87
C GLY A 39 13.15 35.56 11.76
N PHE A 40 11.84 35.84 11.74
CA PHE A 40 10.80 34.80 11.71
C PHE A 40 10.92 33.89 10.49
N GLU A 41 10.99 34.47 9.28
CA GLU A 41 11.09 33.66 8.05
C GLU A 41 12.40 32.85 8.01
N ALA A 42 13.51 33.43 8.46
CA ALA A 42 14.80 32.73 8.50
C ALA A 42 14.74 31.52 9.45
N ARG A 43 14.15 31.68 10.64
CA ARG A 43 13.92 30.57 11.59
C ARG A 43 12.97 29.52 11.01
N LEU A 44 11.89 29.95 10.38
CA LEU A 44 10.93 29.06 9.74
C LEU A 44 11.60 28.21 8.65
N ARG A 45 12.37 28.82 7.74
CA ARG A 45 13.07 28.10 6.67
C ARG A 45 14.22 27.25 7.18
N ALA A 46 14.87 27.63 8.29
CA ALA A 46 15.87 26.77 8.93
C ALA A 46 15.25 25.48 9.48
N ARG A 47 14.01 25.56 9.98
CA ARG A 47 13.29 24.39 10.53
C ARG A 47 12.49 23.63 9.49
N PHE A 48 12.05 24.31 8.44
CA PHE A 48 11.35 23.71 7.32
C PHE A 48 11.82 24.28 5.96
N PRO A 49 12.97 23.81 5.44
CA PRO A 49 13.57 24.35 4.22
C PRO A 49 12.66 24.26 2.98
N GLU A 50 11.87 23.18 2.90
CA GLU A 50 11.02 22.84 1.76
C GLU A 50 9.56 23.34 1.88
N ILE A 51 9.27 24.28 2.80
CA ILE A 51 7.92 24.85 3.00
C ILE A 51 7.35 25.55 1.75
N GLY A 52 8.19 25.88 0.78
CA GLY A 52 7.80 26.56 -0.46
C GLY A 52 7.58 28.07 -0.28
N PRO A 53 6.79 28.69 -1.18
CA PRO A 53 6.45 30.12 -1.11
C PRO A 53 5.41 30.39 -0.01
N LEU A 54 5.59 31.49 0.73
CA LEU A 54 4.71 31.87 1.84
C LEU A 54 3.51 32.74 1.39
N GLN A 55 3.35 33.01 0.09
CA GLN A 55 2.28 33.84 -0.47
C GLN A 55 1.87 33.47 -1.92
N PRO A 56 0.63 33.81 -2.32
CA PRO A 56 0.26 34.07 -3.71
C PRO A 56 0.77 35.46 -4.18
N LEU A 57 1.20 35.58 -5.43
CA LEU A 57 1.70 36.83 -6.03
C LEU A 57 0.65 37.97 -5.94
N GLY A 58 0.94 39.08 -5.22
CA GLY A 58 0.21 40.35 -5.39
C GLY A 58 -0.23 41.18 -4.16
N GLN A 59 0.11 40.83 -2.91
CA GLN A 59 -0.14 41.66 -1.70
C GLN A 59 1.12 41.72 -0.81
N CYS A 60 1.16 42.57 0.24
CA CYS A 60 2.29 42.81 1.18
C CYS A 60 3.42 41.76 1.07
N GLN A 61 4.64 42.16 0.70
CA GLN A 61 5.71 41.31 0.15
C GLN A 61 5.95 39.93 0.80
N ALA A 62 5.61 39.73 2.08
CA ALA A 62 5.82 38.45 2.78
C ALA A 62 4.57 37.80 3.43
N GLY A 63 3.41 38.47 3.50
CA GLY A 63 2.15 37.90 4.00
C GLY A 63 2.00 37.86 5.53
N SER A 64 0.85 37.40 6.03
CA SER A 64 0.60 37.25 7.48
C SER A 64 0.98 35.86 7.98
N VAL A 65 1.09 35.67 9.29
CA VAL A 65 1.33 34.33 9.88
C VAL A 65 0.21 33.35 9.49
N ALA A 66 -1.02 33.82 9.23
CA ALA A 66 -2.09 32.96 8.70
C ALA A 66 -1.80 32.39 7.29
N HIS A 67 -1.06 33.12 6.45
CA HIS A 67 -0.60 32.61 5.14
C HIS A 67 0.48 31.55 5.33
N VAL A 68 1.39 31.79 6.28
CA VAL A 68 2.45 30.85 6.64
C VAL A 68 1.86 29.55 7.20
N LEU A 69 0.85 29.64 8.05
CA LEU A 69 0.12 28.48 8.58
C LEU A 69 -0.47 27.63 7.45
N ALA A 70 -1.12 28.27 6.48
CA ALA A 70 -1.72 27.58 5.33
C ALA A 70 -0.66 26.89 4.47
N ALA A 71 0.45 27.58 4.18
CA ALA A 71 1.58 27.05 3.41
C ALA A 71 2.26 25.89 4.15
N ALA A 72 2.51 26.03 5.46
CA ALA A 72 3.07 24.99 6.30
C ALA A 72 2.19 23.74 6.35
N ALA A 73 0.88 23.89 6.59
CA ALA A 73 -0.04 22.76 6.64
C ALA A 73 -0.12 22.01 5.29
N LEU A 74 -0.09 22.74 4.17
CA LEU A 74 -0.05 22.13 2.84
C LEU A 74 1.28 21.40 2.59
N ALA A 75 2.41 22.04 2.89
CA ALA A 75 3.74 21.49 2.65
C ALA A 75 4.05 20.27 3.53
N LEU A 76 3.61 20.28 4.79
CA LEU A 76 3.73 19.13 5.70
C LEU A 76 2.99 17.91 5.13
N GLN A 77 1.74 18.07 4.69
CA GLN A 77 0.97 16.99 4.07
C GLN A 77 1.64 16.50 2.77
N ALA A 78 2.07 17.42 1.91
CA ALA A 78 2.72 17.05 0.65
C ALA A 78 4.00 16.24 0.87
N GLN A 79 4.83 16.61 1.85
CA GLN A 79 6.05 15.86 2.20
C GLN A 79 5.81 14.58 2.99
N ALA A 80 4.65 14.49 3.66
CA ALA A 80 4.15 13.22 4.16
C ALA A 80 3.59 12.31 3.05
N GLY A 81 3.61 12.74 1.79
CA GLY A 81 3.18 11.93 0.65
C GLY A 81 1.68 12.02 0.35
N CYS A 82 0.96 12.93 1.02
CA CYS A 82 -0.45 13.19 0.72
C CYS A 82 -0.57 13.96 -0.61
N PRO A 83 -1.42 13.53 -1.56
CA PRO A 83 -1.60 14.19 -2.87
C PRO A 83 -2.48 15.46 -2.79
N VAL A 84 -2.06 16.44 -1.99
CA VAL A 84 -2.73 17.74 -1.81
C VAL A 84 -1.98 18.86 -2.54
N SER A 85 -2.70 19.88 -2.98
CA SER A 85 -2.13 20.97 -3.80
C SER A 85 -2.75 22.34 -3.55
N PHE A 86 -3.85 22.41 -2.81
CA PHE A 86 -4.59 23.64 -2.61
C PHE A 86 -4.50 24.14 -1.16
N ALA A 87 -4.14 25.40 -1.01
CA ALA A 87 -4.37 26.17 0.20
C ALA A 87 -4.70 27.62 -0.19
N GLN A 88 -5.58 28.25 0.58
CA GLN A 88 -5.97 29.63 0.38
C GLN A 88 -6.16 30.33 1.73
N THR A 89 -5.69 31.57 1.79
CA THR A 89 -5.90 32.45 2.94
C THR A 89 -6.57 33.73 2.45
N THR A 90 -7.65 34.13 3.10
CA THR A 90 -8.41 35.34 2.77
C THR A 90 -8.63 36.16 4.03
N GLN A 91 -8.28 37.45 4.00
CA GLN A 91 -8.59 38.36 5.10
C GLN A 91 -10.10 38.61 5.16
N THR A 92 -10.66 38.63 6.37
CA THR A 92 -12.09 38.91 6.58
C THR A 92 -12.36 40.42 6.60
N THR A 93 -13.60 40.82 6.90
CA THR A 93 -13.92 42.24 7.14
C THR A 93 -13.22 42.80 8.38
N GLU A 94 -12.81 41.94 9.31
CA GLU A 94 -12.00 42.28 10.48
C GLU A 94 -10.51 42.21 10.09
N PRO A 95 -9.73 43.31 10.19
CA PRO A 95 -8.36 43.38 9.66
C PRO A 95 -7.35 42.41 10.30
N ASP A 96 -7.63 41.91 11.50
CA ASP A 96 -6.83 40.95 12.26
C ASP A 96 -7.26 39.50 12.07
N THR A 97 -8.39 39.26 11.41
CA THR A 97 -8.98 37.93 11.27
C THR A 97 -8.91 37.42 9.82
N PHE A 98 -8.42 36.20 9.65
CA PHE A 98 -8.22 35.52 8.38
C PHE A 98 -9.00 34.20 8.32
N GLN A 99 -9.52 33.86 7.14
CA GLN A 99 -10.02 32.54 6.80
C GLN A 99 -8.92 31.76 6.08
N VAL A 100 -8.56 30.61 6.64
CA VAL A 100 -7.57 29.69 6.07
C VAL A 100 -8.30 28.42 5.64
N ALA A 101 -8.12 28.02 4.39
CA ALA A 101 -8.63 26.79 3.83
C ALA A 101 -7.46 25.96 3.27
N VAL A 102 -7.26 24.74 3.77
CA VAL A 102 -6.17 23.85 3.33
C VAL A 102 -6.76 22.51 2.90
N GLU A 103 -6.42 22.05 1.70
CA GLU A 103 -6.83 20.75 1.19
C GLU A 103 -6.34 19.60 2.09
N TYR A 104 -7.13 18.54 2.20
CA TYR A 104 -6.74 17.31 2.89
C TYR A 104 -7.23 16.08 2.12
N THR A 105 -6.52 14.96 2.23
CA THR A 105 -7.00 13.65 1.74
C THR A 105 -7.88 12.96 2.77
N GLU A 106 -7.41 12.89 4.01
CA GLU A 106 -8.12 12.31 5.15
C GLU A 106 -8.27 13.36 6.26
N GLU A 107 -9.46 13.41 6.90
CA GLU A 107 -9.80 14.52 7.80
C GLU A 107 -8.87 14.61 9.01
N SER A 108 -8.52 13.47 9.61
CA SER A 108 -7.57 13.39 10.73
C SER A 108 -6.20 13.93 10.33
N VAL A 109 -5.71 13.55 9.14
CA VAL A 109 -4.43 14.02 8.56
C VAL A 109 -4.43 15.54 8.36
N GLY A 110 -5.48 16.09 7.75
CA GLY A 110 -5.59 17.54 7.56
C GLY A 110 -5.62 18.33 8.87
N ARG A 111 -6.33 17.82 9.89
CA ARG A 111 -6.39 18.47 11.21
C ARG A 111 -5.04 18.43 11.91
N PHE A 112 -4.39 17.28 11.93
CA PHE A 112 -3.08 17.14 12.56
C PHE A 112 -2.00 17.95 11.84
N ALA A 113 -2.05 18.02 10.51
CA ALA A 113 -1.17 18.90 9.75
C ALA A 113 -1.35 20.38 10.11
N LEU A 114 -2.58 20.83 10.35
CA LEU A 114 -2.86 22.19 10.81
C LEU A 114 -2.30 22.45 12.23
N GLU A 115 -2.42 21.48 13.14
CA GLU A 115 -1.84 21.54 14.49
C GLU A 115 -0.30 21.59 14.45
N LEU A 116 0.33 20.76 13.63
CA LEU A 116 1.78 20.77 13.41
C LEU A 116 2.25 22.07 12.76
N ALA A 117 1.49 22.60 11.80
CA ALA A 117 1.77 23.90 11.19
C ALA A 117 1.69 25.04 12.20
N GLU A 118 0.73 24.99 13.12
CA GLU A 118 0.65 25.94 14.23
C GLU A 118 1.85 25.85 15.15
N ALA A 119 2.25 24.63 15.55
CA ALA A 119 3.42 24.39 16.37
C ALA A 119 4.71 24.90 15.69
N LEU A 120 4.85 24.68 14.38
CA LEU A 120 5.96 25.21 13.59
C LEU A 120 5.97 26.74 13.60
N CYS A 121 4.83 27.40 13.35
CA CYS A 121 4.72 28.86 13.39
C CYS A 121 5.07 29.42 14.77
N ARG A 122 4.53 28.82 15.85
CA ARG A 122 4.84 29.23 17.23
C ARG A 122 6.31 29.05 17.55
N SER A 123 6.93 27.93 17.15
CA SER A 123 8.37 27.75 17.33
C SER A 123 9.17 28.88 16.67
N ALA A 124 8.70 29.41 15.53
CA ALA A 124 9.36 30.49 14.79
C ALA A 124 9.13 31.85 15.42
N LEU A 125 8.01 32.06 16.10
CA LEU A 125 7.77 33.25 16.91
C LEU A 125 8.63 33.23 18.19
N ASP A 126 8.64 32.10 18.89
CA ASP A 126 9.25 31.97 20.23
C ASP A 126 10.74 31.59 20.22
N ASP A 127 11.30 31.38 19.03
CA ASP A 127 12.67 30.89 18.82
C ASP A 127 12.98 29.55 19.55
N THR A 128 12.05 28.61 19.47
CA THR A 128 12.21 27.25 20.03
C THR A 128 12.45 26.21 18.92
N GLY A 129 12.87 25.00 19.30
CA GLY A 129 13.11 23.91 18.35
C GLY A 129 11.81 23.35 17.75
N PHE A 130 11.90 22.81 16.53
CA PHE A 130 10.83 22.03 15.89
C PHE A 130 11.46 20.83 15.21
N ASP A 131 11.06 19.62 15.62
CA ASP A 131 11.52 18.38 15.01
C ASP A 131 10.66 18.07 13.78
N LEU A 132 11.13 18.54 12.61
CA LEU A 132 10.45 18.28 11.34
C LEU A 132 10.42 16.79 11.00
N ALA A 133 11.46 16.03 11.34
CA ALA A 133 11.55 14.63 10.99
C ALA A 133 10.50 13.81 11.76
N ASP A 134 10.36 14.06 13.06
CA ASP A 134 9.30 13.46 13.89
C ASP A 134 7.89 13.87 13.40
N ALA A 135 7.69 15.16 13.13
CA ALA A 135 6.41 15.67 12.65
C ALA A 135 5.97 15.00 11.33
N LEU A 136 6.88 14.86 10.36
CA LEU A 136 6.62 14.19 9.10
C LEU A 136 6.42 12.68 9.28
N ALA A 137 7.17 12.03 10.17
CA ALA A 137 7.03 10.60 10.45
C ALA A 137 5.63 10.28 11.03
N ARG A 138 5.19 11.05 12.03
CA ARG A 138 3.86 10.88 12.65
C ARG A 138 2.72 11.18 11.68
N LEU A 139 2.90 12.18 10.80
CA LEU A 139 1.89 12.50 9.78
C LEU A 139 1.80 11.39 8.73
N ARG A 140 2.93 10.81 8.30
CA ARG A 140 2.97 9.64 7.40
C ARG A 140 2.32 8.41 8.01
N GLU A 141 2.69 8.07 9.24
CA GLU A 141 2.13 6.91 9.96
C GLU A 141 0.60 7.02 10.04
N MET A 142 0.10 8.21 10.41
CA MET A 142 -1.34 8.43 10.48
C MET A 142 -2.02 8.38 9.11
N ASP A 143 -1.42 8.94 8.05
CA ASP A 143 -1.95 8.81 6.69
C ASP A 143 -2.00 7.34 6.26
N GLU A 144 -0.93 6.58 6.48
CA GLU A 144 -0.85 5.15 6.14
C GLU A 144 -1.93 4.32 6.83
N ASP A 145 -2.25 4.62 8.09
CA ASP A 145 -3.27 3.93 8.87
C ASP A 145 -4.69 4.22 8.38
N VAL A 146 -4.98 5.47 8.01
CA VAL A 146 -6.36 5.91 7.74
C VAL A 146 -6.70 5.94 6.26
N ARG A 147 -5.73 6.11 5.36
CA ARG A 147 -5.97 6.24 3.91
C ARG A 147 -6.60 4.98 3.32
N MET A 148 -7.22 5.15 2.16
CA MET A 148 -7.72 4.02 1.39
C MET A 148 -6.57 3.12 0.94
N GLY A 149 -6.71 1.80 1.14
CA GLY A 149 -5.79 0.82 0.58
C GLY A 149 -5.69 0.90 -0.95
N PRO A 150 -4.61 0.36 -1.54
CA PRO A 150 -4.24 0.61 -2.94
C PRO A 150 -5.34 0.23 -3.94
N SER A 151 -6.02 -0.90 -3.74
CA SER A 151 -7.10 -1.35 -4.61
C SER A 151 -8.31 -0.41 -4.56
N THR A 152 -8.76 -0.06 -3.35
CA THR A 152 -9.88 0.87 -3.15
C THR A 152 -9.56 2.24 -3.73
N GLY A 153 -8.36 2.75 -3.41
CA GLY A 153 -7.87 4.04 -3.89
C GLY A 153 -7.81 4.10 -5.42
N ALA A 154 -7.32 3.04 -6.07
CA ALA A 154 -7.29 2.96 -7.54
C ALA A 154 -8.68 3.06 -8.17
N ILE A 155 -9.68 2.34 -7.63
CA ILE A 155 -11.07 2.40 -8.13
C ILE A 155 -11.66 3.79 -7.91
N VAL A 156 -11.45 4.38 -6.72
CA VAL A 156 -11.95 5.72 -6.38
C VAL A 156 -11.30 6.79 -7.26
N HIS A 157 -9.99 6.75 -7.49
CA HIS A 157 -9.31 7.66 -8.39
C HIS A 157 -9.86 7.55 -9.82
N ALA A 158 -10.13 6.33 -10.31
CA ALA A 158 -10.75 6.11 -11.61
C ALA A 158 -12.18 6.68 -11.68
N ALA A 159 -12.93 6.64 -10.57
CA ALA A 159 -14.26 7.22 -10.45
C ALA A 159 -14.18 8.76 -10.50
N VAL A 160 -13.29 9.37 -9.70
CA VAL A 160 -13.05 10.82 -9.68
C VAL A 160 -12.64 11.34 -11.05
N ALA A 161 -11.72 10.66 -11.74
CA ALA A 161 -11.29 11.03 -13.10
C ALA A 161 -12.44 11.02 -14.12
N ARG A 162 -13.49 10.23 -13.87
CA ARG A 162 -14.71 10.15 -14.70
C ARG A 162 -15.84 11.07 -14.20
N GLY A 163 -15.57 11.92 -13.20
CA GLY A 163 -16.58 12.78 -12.60
C GLY A 163 -17.65 12.02 -11.80
N ILE A 164 -17.37 10.77 -11.40
CA ILE A 164 -18.26 9.98 -10.56
C ILE A 164 -17.98 10.36 -9.10
N PRO A 165 -18.96 10.92 -8.39
CA PRO A 165 -18.79 11.28 -6.98
C PRO A 165 -18.68 10.02 -6.13
N TYR A 166 -18.01 10.11 -4.99
CA TYR A 166 -17.90 9.01 -4.05
C TYR A 166 -18.08 9.47 -2.61
N ARG A 167 -18.36 8.52 -1.72
CA ARG A 167 -18.40 8.70 -0.28
C ARG A 167 -17.87 7.45 0.41
N ARG A 168 -16.86 7.60 1.26
CA ARG A 168 -16.44 6.52 2.17
C ARG A 168 -17.51 6.32 3.24
N LEU A 169 -17.93 5.09 3.46
CA LEU A 169 -19.03 4.75 4.38
C LEU A 169 -18.53 4.26 5.75
N THR A 170 -17.29 3.79 5.83
CA THR A 170 -16.65 3.31 7.06
C THR A 170 -15.21 3.81 7.15
N GLU A 171 -14.55 3.58 8.28
CA GLU A 171 -13.09 3.76 8.40
C GLU A 171 -12.31 2.71 7.58
N GLY A 172 -12.97 1.64 7.12
CA GLY A 172 -12.38 0.63 6.24
C GLY A 172 -12.51 0.97 4.75
N SER A 173 -12.53 -0.06 3.92
CA SER A 173 -12.56 0.05 2.45
C SER A 173 -13.96 0.10 1.84
N LEU A 174 -15.02 0.36 2.64
CA LEU A 174 -16.39 0.45 2.13
C LEU A 174 -16.62 1.83 1.52
N VAL A 175 -16.83 1.88 0.21
CA VAL A 175 -17.03 3.12 -0.54
C VAL A 175 -18.30 3.03 -1.37
N GLN A 176 -19.10 4.10 -1.34
CA GLN A 176 -20.19 4.33 -2.28
C GLN A 176 -19.69 5.17 -3.45
N LEU A 177 -20.02 4.74 -4.66
CA LEU A 177 -19.82 5.48 -5.91
C LEU A 177 -21.19 5.93 -6.44
N GLY A 178 -21.31 7.18 -6.88
CA GLY A 178 -22.56 7.75 -7.39
C GLY A 178 -23.60 8.06 -6.31
N TRP A 179 -24.80 8.47 -6.76
CA TRP A 179 -25.90 8.90 -5.92
C TRP A 179 -27.24 8.27 -6.34
N GLY A 180 -28.19 8.24 -5.40
CA GLY A 180 -29.57 7.84 -5.67
C GLY A 180 -29.70 6.41 -6.17
N SER A 181 -30.59 6.17 -7.13
CA SER A 181 -30.86 4.84 -7.69
C SER A 181 -29.73 4.27 -8.55
N ARG A 182 -28.72 5.09 -8.91
CA ARG A 182 -27.55 4.66 -9.69
C ARG A 182 -26.29 4.48 -8.84
N GLN A 183 -26.40 4.58 -7.52
CA GLN A 183 -25.26 4.36 -6.64
C GLN A 183 -24.79 2.90 -6.69
N ARG A 184 -23.48 2.69 -6.57
CA ARG A 184 -22.84 1.38 -6.44
C ARG A 184 -21.98 1.35 -5.19
N ARG A 185 -21.73 0.17 -4.63
CA ARG A 185 -20.84 -0.01 -3.48
C ARG A 185 -19.67 -0.91 -3.83
N ILE A 186 -18.52 -0.59 -3.25
CA ILE A 186 -17.32 -1.40 -3.29
C ILE A 186 -16.79 -1.64 -1.87
N GLN A 187 -16.22 -2.81 -1.64
CA GLN A 187 -15.45 -3.15 -0.45
C GLN A 187 -14.09 -3.67 -0.94
N ALA A 188 -13.03 -2.89 -0.72
CA ALA A 188 -11.75 -3.14 -1.38
C ALA A 188 -11.89 -3.24 -2.92
N ALA A 189 -11.63 -4.41 -3.50
CA ALA A 189 -11.78 -4.66 -4.93
C ALA A 189 -13.14 -5.31 -5.30
N GLU A 190 -13.94 -5.71 -4.32
CA GLU A 190 -15.25 -6.32 -4.52
C GLU A 190 -16.29 -5.24 -4.82
N ILE A 191 -17.29 -5.60 -5.62
CA ILE A 191 -18.40 -4.72 -5.96
C ILE A 191 -19.71 -5.34 -5.44
N ASP A 192 -20.74 -4.51 -5.29
CA ASP A 192 -22.09 -4.95 -4.89
C ASP A 192 -22.77 -5.98 -5.81
N ALA A 193 -22.18 -6.29 -6.97
CA ALA A 193 -22.59 -7.36 -7.88
C ALA A 193 -21.74 -8.63 -7.76
N THR A 194 -20.68 -8.63 -6.95
CA THR A 194 -19.92 -9.85 -6.63
C THR A 194 -20.83 -10.79 -5.84
N SER A 195 -21.01 -12.01 -6.31
CA SER A 195 -21.85 -13.01 -5.65
C SER A 195 -21.17 -13.51 -4.37
N ALA A 196 -21.90 -13.54 -3.25
CA ALA A 196 -21.43 -14.16 -2.01
C ALA A 196 -21.09 -15.65 -2.21
N VAL A 197 -21.81 -16.34 -3.11
CA VAL A 197 -21.50 -17.74 -3.47
C VAL A 197 -20.15 -17.83 -4.19
N ALA A 198 -19.88 -16.90 -5.11
CA ALA A 198 -18.59 -16.88 -5.83
C ALA A 198 -17.42 -16.58 -4.88
N GLU A 199 -17.61 -15.67 -3.92
CA GLU A 199 -16.62 -15.39 -2.87
C GLU A 199 -16.31 -16.64 -2.03
N GLN A 200 -17.36 -17.34 -1.56
CA GLN A 200 -17.20 -18.57 -0.79
C GLN A 200 -16.50 -19.68 -1.58
N ILE A 201 -16.85 -19.84 -2.87
CA ILE A 201 -16.17 -20.78 -3.76
C ILE A 201 -14.69 -20.44 -3.84
N ALA A 202 -14.34 -19.18 -4.12
CA ALA A 202 -12.95 -18.73 -4.29
C ALA A 202 -12.10 -18.87 -3.02
N GLN A 203 -12.72 -18.83 -1.82
CA GLN A 203 -12.05 -19.08 -0.54
C GLN A 203 -11.79 -20.57 -0.28
N ASP A 204 -12.57 -21.47 -0.88
CA ASP A 204 -12.37 -22.91 -0.81
C ASP A 204 -11.54 -23.42 -2.00
N LYS A 205 -10.24 -23.69 -1.74
CA LYS A 205 -9.31 -24.17 -2.77
C LYS A 205 -9.74 -25.48 -3.41
N GLU A 206 -10.38 -26.38 -2.67
CA GLU A 206 -10.77 -27.69 -3.19
C GLU A 206 -12.01 -27.56 -4.09
N LEU A 207 -13.04 -26.85 -3.62
CA LEU A 207 -14.23 -26.58 -4.43
C LEU A 207 -13.89 -25.80 -5.70
N THR A 208 -13.06 -24.75 -5.59
CA THR A 208 -12.55 -24.00 -6.74
C THR A 208 -11.88 -24.93 -7.76
N LYS A 209 -10.99 -25.82 -7.30
CA LYS A 209 -10.29 -26.76 -8.20
C LYS A 209 -11.26 -27.71 -8.90
N GLN A 210 -12.25 -28.25 -8.18
CA GLN A 210 -13.24 -29.16 -8.75
C GLN A 210 -14.07 -28.47 -9.85
N LEU A 211 -14.51 -27.24 -9.60
CA LEU A 211 -15.28 -26.48 -10.59
C LEU A 211 -14.44 -26.10 -11.82
N LEU A 212 -13.20 -25.64 -11.62
CA LEU A 212 -12.26 -25.35 -12.70
C LEU A 212 -11.96 -26.60 -13.54
N ALA A 213 -11.73 -27.75 -12.90
CA ALA A 213 -11.49 -29.01 -13.59
C ALA A 213 -12.71 -29.44 -14.42
N ALA A 214 -13.93 -29.25 -13.92
CA ALA A 214 -15.16 -29.63 -14.60
C ALA A 214 -15.38 -28.87 -15.93
N VAL A 215 -14.82 -27.67 -16.07
CA VAL A 215 -14.84 -26.88 -17.30
C VAL A 215 -13.57 -27.01 -18.15
N GLY A 216 -12.65 -27.91 -17.76
CA GLY A 216 -11.42 -28.18 -18.52
C GLY A 216 -10.29 -27.16 -18.28
N VAL A 217 -10.36 -26.35 -17.23
CA VAL A 217 -9.21 -25.55 -16.78
C VAL A 217 -8.23 -26.47 -16.04
N PRO A 218 -6.94 -26.54 -16.46
CA PRO A 218 -5.97 -27.41 -15.80
C PRO A 218 -5.74 -27.02 -14.33
N VAL A 219 -5.86 -28.00 -13.43
CA VAL A 219 -5.57 -27.82 -12.00
C VAL A 219 -4.57 -28.88 -11.51
N PRO A 220 -3.76 -28.58 -10.48
CA PRO A 220 -2.86 -29.57 -9.89
C PRO A 220 -3.63 -30.75 -9.28
N GLN A 221 -3.23 -31.97 -9.61
CA GLN A 221 -3.77 -33.17 -8.96
C GLN A 221 -3.37 -33.19 -7.49
N GLY A 222 -4.31 -33.54 -6.62
CA GLY A 222 -4.09 -33.58 -5.18
C GLY A 222 -5.37 -33.96 -4.44
N ARG A 223 -5.28 -34.09 -3.12
CA ARG A 223 -6.44 -34.39 -2.27
C ARG A 223 -6.27 -33.80 -0.88
N ALA A 224 -7.40 -33.57 -0.21
CA ALA A 224 -7.40 -33.29 1.22
C ALA A 224 -6.95 -34.54 2.00
N VAL A 225 -6.28 -34.30 3.12
CA VAL A 225 -5.67 -35.32 3.96
C VAL A 225 -5.96 -34.96 5.41
N ALA A 226 -6.43 -35.94 6.19
CA ALA A 226 -6.84 -35.73 7.58
C ALA A 226 -5.72 -35.95 8.60
N ASP A 227 -4.68 -36.70 8.22
CA ASP A 227 -3.54 -37.01 9.06
C ASP A 227 -2.25 -37.18 8.23
N LEU A 228 -1.14 -37.34 8.94
CA LEU A 228 0.18 -37.51 8.33
C LEU A 228 0.29 -38.79 7.50
N ASP A 229 -0.38 -39.88 7.89
CA ASP A 229 -0.35 -41.14 7.15
C ASP A 229 -1.06 -40.99 5.80
N GLU A 230 -2.19 -40.29 5.77
CA GLU A 230 -2.83 -39.91 4.54
C GLU A 230 -1.98 -38.97 3.68
N ALA A 231 -1.29 -38.00 4.29
CA ALA A 231 -0.36 -37.11 3.58
C ALA A 231 0.77 -37.90 2.92
N ILE A 232 1.35 -38.89 3.61
CA ILE A 232 2.36 -39.80 3.06
C ILE A 232 1.79 -40.61 1.90
N ALA A 233 0.61 -41.20 2.05
CA ALA A 233 -0.04 -41.95 0.98
C ALA A 233 -0.33 -41.07 -0.25
N ALA A 234 -0.74 -39.81 -0.05
CA ALA A 234 -0.94 -38.85 -1.13
C ALA A 234 0.38 -38.49 -1.83
N PHE A 235 1.44 -38.24 -1.06
CA PHE A 235 2.78 -37.97 -1.57
C PHE A 235 3.32 -39.12 -2.44
N GLU A 236 3.22 -40.36 -1.94
CA GLU A 236 3.65 -41.56 -2.66
C GLU A 236 2.85 -41.78 -3.95
N ALA A 237 1.53 -41.57 -3.91
CA ALA A 237 0.66 -41.72 -5.08
C ALA A 237 0.94 -40.67 -6.18
N LEU A 238 1.31 -39.44 -5.80
CA LEU A 238 1.63 -38.37 -6.75
C LEU A 238 2.99 -38.58 -7.45
N GLY A 239 3.91 -39.32 -6.81
CA GLY A 239 5.15 -39.81 -7.40
C GLY A 239 6.17 -38.73 -7.79
N GLY A 240 6.10 -37.55 -7.18
CA GLY A 240 6.97 -36.41 -7.46
C GLY A 240 6.89 -35.34 -6.39
N ALA A 241 7.51 -34.19 -6.62
CA ALA A 241 7.46 -33.07 -5.69
C ALA A 241 6.00 -32.63 -5.43
N VAL A 242 5.70 -32.31 -4.17
CA VAL A 242 4.36 -31.87 -3.75
C VAL A 242 4.37 -30.49 -3.10
N VAL A 243 3.18 -29.93 -2.97
CA VAL A 243 2.85 -28.77 -2.15
C VAL A 243 1.96 -29.24 -1.02
N VAL A 244 2.28 -28.82 0.20
CA VAL A 244 1.46 -29.02 1.41
C VAL A 244 0.96 -27.66 1.85
N LYS A 245 -0.36 -27.51 2.02
CA LYS A 245 -0.96 -26.23 2.40
C LYS A 245 -2.28 -26.40 3.15
N PRO A 246 -2.62 -25.49 4.08
CA PRO A 246 -3.98 -25.33 4.60
C PRO A 246 -4.99 -25.09 3.47
N ARG A 247 -6.14 -25.75 3.54
CA ARG A 247 -7.23 -25.57 2.56
C ARG A 247 -7.80 -24.16 2.60
N ASP A 248 -8.01 -23.61 3.79
CA ASP A 248 -8.63 -22.30 4.06
C ASP A 248 -7.63 -21.17 4.36
N GLY A 249 -6.32 -21.44 4.26
CA GLY A 249 -5.29 -20.43 4.51
C GLY A 249 -5.11 -19.38 3.41
N ASN A 250 -4.63 -18.18 3.77
CA ASN A 250 -4.28 -17.10 2.85
C ASN A 250 -2.81 -16.64 3.00
N GLN A 251 -2.36 -15.77 2.08
CA GLN A 251 -1.02 -15.12 2.11
C GLN A 251 0.19 -16.06 2.17
N GLY A 252 0.01 -17.36 1.91
CA GLY A 252 1.09 -18.35 1.96
C GLY A 252 1.42 -18.87 3.38
N LYS A 253 0.59 -18.56 4.39
CA LYS A 253 0.77 -19.10 5.75
C LYS A 253 0.57 -20.62 5.74
N GLY A 254 1.50 -21.36 6.35
CA GLY A 254 1.49 -22.83 6.37
C GLY A 254 1.74 -23.49 5.00
N VAL A 255 2.14 -22.74 3.98
CA VAL A 255 2.37 -23.30 2.64
C VAL A 255 3.83 -23.73 2.47
N SER A 256 4.02 -25.04 2.24
CA SER A 256 5.31 -25.61 1.88
C SER A 256 5.29 -26.06 0.43
N VAL A 257 6.22 -25.54 -0.37
CA VAL A 257 6.35 -25.84 -1.81
C VAL A 257 7.59 -26.68 -2.09
N ASN A 258 7.57 -27.41 -3.21
CA ASN A 258 8.67 -28.27 -3.66
C ASN A 258 9.15 -29.27 -2.60
N VAL A 259 8.20 -29.97 -1.97
CA VAL A 259 8.47 -31.03 -0.99
C VAL A 259 8.81 -32.31 -1.74
N GLU A 260 10.07 -32.75 -1.64
CA GLU A 260 10.61 -33.87 -2.43
C GLU A 260 10.92 -35.12 -1.61
N THR A 261 10.98 -35.00 -0.28
CA THR A 261 11.35 -36.12 0.61
C THR A 261 10.31 -36.29 1.72
N ARG A 262 10.21 -37.52 2.24
CA ARG A 262 9.32 -37.82 3.36
C ARG A 262 9.63 -36.99 4.61
N GLN A 263 10.92 -36.79 4.91
CA GLN A 263 11.33 -35.92 6.01
C GLN A 263 10.85 -34.47 5.82
N HIS A 264 10.94 -33.94 4.59
CA HIS A 264 10.41 -32.61 4.29
C HIS A 264 8.88 -32.58 4.36
N LEU A 265 8.21 -33.68 3.99
CA LEU A 265 6.75 -33.80 4.08
C LEU A 265 6.27 -33.75 5.53
N GLU A 266 6.94 -34.45 6.45
CA GLU A 266 6.61 -34.43 7.88
C GLU A 266 6.77 -33.02 8.48
N ALA A 267 7.84 -32.31 8.13
CA ALA A 267 8.05 -30.93 8.55
C ALA A 267 7.01 -29.97 7.93
N ALA A 268 6.69 -30.17 6.65
CA ALA A 268 5.69 -29.38 5.93
C ALA A 268 4.27 -29.59 6.49
N TRP A 269 3.95 -30.83 6.88
CA TRP A 269 2.71 -31.19 7.55
C TRP A 269 2.58 -30.46 8.88
N ALA A 270 3.58 -30.57 9.76
CA ALA A 270 3.56 -29.91 11.07
C ALA A 270 3.34 -28.39 10.94
N ALA A 271 4.02 -27.73 10.01
CA ALA A 271 3.85 -26.31 9.75
C ALA A 271 2.47 -25.93 9.19
N ALA A 272 1.80 -26.83 8.46
CA ALA A 272 0.44 -26.61 7.96
C ALA A 272 -0.61 -26.87 9.05
N ASP A 273 -0.42 -27.91 9.86
CA ASP A 273 -1.31 -28.35 10.95
C ASP A 273 -1.40 -27.31 12.08
N GLU A 274 -0.31 -26.58 12.33
CA GLU A 274 -0.32 -25.42 13.23
C GLU A 274 -1.30 -24.31 12.78
N ILE A 275 -1.62 -24.24 11.49
CA ILE A 275 -2.48 -23.20 10.91
C ILE A 275 -3.92 -23.70 10.75
N SER A 276 -4.11 -24.92 10.26
CA SER A 276 -5.44 -25.50 10.01
C SER A 276 -5.35 -27.02 9.99
N SER A 277 -6.36 -27.68 10.56
CA SER A 277 -6.49 -29.14 10.52
C SER A 277 -7.04 -29.67 9.18
N ASP A 278 -7.41 -28.79 8.24
CA ASP A 278 -7.80 -29.18 6.88
C ASP A 278 -6.65 -28.87 5.91
N ILE A 279 -5.88 -29.92 5.55
CA ILE A 279 -4.64 -29.82 4.78
C ILE A 279 -4.83 -30.46 3.41
N LEU A 280 -4.27 -29.79 2.39
CA LEU A 280 -4.22 -30.27 1.01
C LEU A 280 -2.78 -30.66 0.64
N VAL A 281 -2.64 -31.86 0.06
CA VAL A 281 -1.42 -32.31 -0.61
C VAL A 281 -1.67 -32.38 -2.11
N GLU A 282 -0.91 -31.62 -2.90
CA GLU A 282 -1.05 -31.57 -4.35
C GLU A 282 0.29 -31.58 -5.08
N ARG A 283 0.28 -31.96 -6.35
CA ARG A 283 1.49 -31.98 -7.18
C ARG A 283 2.08 -30.57 -7.31
N PHE A 284 3.38 -30.46 -7.09
CA PHE A 284 4.13 -29.25 -7.40
C PHE A 284 4.28 -29.11 -8.92
N ILE A 285 3.93 -27.93 -9.44
CA ILE A 285 4.08 -27.59 -10.86
C ILE A 285 5.23 -26.60 -10.98
N PRO A 286 6.37 -26.98 -11.60
CA PRO A 286 7.47 -26.07 -11.83
C PRO A 286 7.09 -25.04 -12.91
N GLY A 287 7.55 -23.81 -12.75
CA GLY A 287 7.32 -22.75 -13.72
C GLY A 287 7.35 -21.35 -13.12
N HIS A 288 6.87 -20.39 -13.90
CA HIS A 288 6.72 -19.01 -13.46
C HIS A 288 5.31 -18.76 -12.89
N ASP A 289 5.24 -17.92 -11.87
CA ASP A 289 3.99 -17.46 -11.27
C ASP A 289 3.48 -16.23 -12.02
N PHE A 290 2.25 -16.30 -12.54
CA PHE A 290 1.57 -15.19 -13.18
C PHE A 290 0.27 -14.86 -12.45
N ARG A 291 0.01 -13.57 -12.26
CA ARG A 291 -1.28 -13.05 -11.82
C ARG A 291 -2.01 -12.45 -13.00
N ALA A 292 -3.13 -13.06 -13.37
CA ALA A 292 -4.05 -12.59 -14.40
C ALA A 292 -5.24 -11.83 -13.74
N LEU A 293 -5.59 -10.67 -14.28
CA LEU A 293 -6.76 -9.90 -13.87
C LEU A 293 -7.81 -9.91 -14.98
N VAL A 294 -8.95 -10.54 -14.71
CA VAL A 294 -10.10 -10.56 -15.62
C VAL A 294 -11.17 -9.60 -15.12
N VAL A 295 -11.63 -8.69 -15.98
CA VAL A 295 -12.69 -7.74 -15.70
C VAL A 295 -13.67 -7.73 -16.86
N GLY A 296 -14.96 -7.91 -16.60
CA GLY A 296 -16.00 -7.85 -17.63
C GLY A 296 -15.83 -8.87 -18.77
N GLY A 297 -15.27 -10.05 -18.47
CA GLY A 297 -15.01 -11.10 -19.46
C GLY A 297 -13.78 -10.86 -20.34
N GLN A 298 -12.88 -9.95 -19.94
CA GLN A 298 -11.64 -9.66 -20.64
C GLN A 298 -10.45 -9.76 -19.68
N LEU A 299 -9.35 -10.39 -20.13
CA LEU A 299 -8.07 -10.29 -19.45
C LEU A 299 -7.53 -8.86 -19.68
N VAL A 300 -7.53 -8.04 -18.63
CA VAL A 300 -7.15 -6.61 -18.73
C VAL A 300 -5.73 -6.34 -18.26
N ALA A 301 -5.14 -7.25 -17.47
CA ALA A 301 -3.76 -7.17 -17.04
C ALA A 301 -3.21 -8.56 -16.71
N ALA A 302 -1.91 -8.75 -16.91
CA ALA A 302 -1.17 -9.89 -16.42
C ALA A 302 0.19 -9.46 -15.88
N ALA A 303 0.59 -10.03 -14.74
CA ALA A 303 1.88 -9.73 -14.14
C ALA A 303 2.63 -11.02 -13.79
N ARG A 304 3.88 -11.14 -14.24
CA ARG A 304 4.81 -12.18 -13.75
C ARG A 304 5.30 -11.78 -12.37
N ARG A 305 5.16 -12.68 -11.41
CA ARG A 305 5.65 -12.47 -10.04
C ARG A 305 6.95 -13.22 -9.84
N ASP A 306 7.95 -12.50 -9.37
CA ASP A 306 9.27 -13.04 -9.06
C ASP A 306 9.49 -12.98 -7.54
N PRO A 307 9.91 -14.09 -6.89
CA PRO A 307 10.28 -14.10 -5.48
C PRO A 307 11.38 -13.09 -5.16
N ALA A 308 11.44 -12.65 -3.90
CA ALA A 308 12.52 -11.79 -3.41
C ALA A 308 13.86 -12.48 -3.68
N HIS A 309 14.77 -11.78 -4.36
CA HIS A 309 16.07 -12.31 -4.75
C HIS A 309 17.08 -11.19 -4.96
N VAL A 310 18.36 -11.56 -4.95
CA VAL A 310 19.47 -10.72 -5.39
C VAL A 310 20.26 -11.44 -6.46
N ILE A 311 20.97 -10.67 -7.29
CA ILE A 311 21.89 -11.21 -8.31
C ILE A 311 23.31 -10.94 -7.83
N GLY A 312 24.11 -11.99 -7.67
CA GLY A 312 25.52 -11.88 -7.31
C GLY A 312 26.29 -11.08 -8.35
N ASP A 313 27.20 -10.23 -7.89
CA ASP A 313 28.14 -9.49 -8.73
C ASP A 313 29.59 -9.97 -8.54
N GLY A 314 29.80 -10.92 -7.62
CA GLY A 314 31.10 -11.47 -7.23
C GLY A 314 31.92 -10.57 -6.31
N VAL A 315 31.35 -9.47 -5.79
CA VAL A 315 32.04 -8.48 -4.95
C VAL A 315 31.30 -8.27 -3.63
N HIS A 316 30.00 -8.04 -3.67
CA HIS A 316 29.19 -7.72 -2.50
C HIS A 316 28.59 -8.96 -1.85
N THR A 317 28.42 -8.90 -0.53
CA THR A 317 27.70 -9.90 0.26
C THR A 317 26.20 -9.88 -0.09
N VAL A 318 25.49 -10.97 0.23
CA VAL A 318 24.02 -10.99 0.10
C VAL A 318 23.36 -9.83 0.86
N ARG A 319 23.86 -9.49 2.04
CA ARG A 319 23.36 -8.35 2.84
C ARG A 319 23.51 -7.04 2.10
N GLU A 320 24.70 -6.74 1.60
CA GLU A 320 24.97 -5.51 0.84
C GLU A 320 24.12 -5.43 -0.43
N LEU A 321 23.98 -6.54 -1.16
CA LEU A 321 23.10 -6.60 -2.34
C LEU A 321 21.62 -6.35 -1.98
N VAL A 322 21.16 -6.84 -0.83
CA VAL A 322 19.80 -6.56 -0.34
C VAL A 322 19.64 -5.08 0.01
N ASP A 323 20.63 -4.50 0.69
CA ASP A 323 20.63 -3.08 1.04
C ASP A 323 20.60 -2.20 -0.22
N GLU A 324 21.38 -2.54 -1.24
CA GLU A 324 21.34 -1.89 -2.56
C GLU A 324 19.99 -2.00 -3.23
N VAL A 325 19.37 -3.19 -3.28
CA VAL A 325 18.03 -3.37 -3.86
C VAL A 325 16.98 -2.56 -3.09
N ASN A 326 17.15 -2.41 -1.78
CA ASN A 326 16.26 -1.62 -0.92
C ASN A 326 16.46 -0.10 -1.04
N LEU A 327 17.47 0.38 -1.78
CA LEU A 327 17.61 1.80 -2.13
C LEU A 327 16.60 2.25 -3.20
N ASP A 328 15.90 1.33 -3.88
CA ASP A 328 14.82 1.68 -4.80
C ASP A 328 13.74 2.50 -4.05
N PRO A 329 13.44 3.75 -4.48
CA PRO A 329 12.47 4.60 -3.78
C PRO A 329 11.04 4.03 -3.79
N ARG A 330 10.76 3.03 -4.64
CA ARG A 330 9.48 2.32 -4.65
C ARG A 330 9.39 1.27 -3.52
N ARG A 331 10.48 0.98 -2.81
CA ARG A 331 10.54 0.02 -1.69
C ARG A 331 10.48 0.72 -0.34
N GLY A 332 9.38 0.49 0.37
CA GLY A 332 9.12 1.05 1.69
C GLY A 332 8.81 -0.02 2.73
N GLU A 333 8.54 0.45 3.93
CA GLU A 333 8.01 -0.40 5.00
C GLU A 333 6.51 -0.66 4.78
N GLY A 334 6.05 -1.85 5.14
CA GLY A 334 4.64 -2.23 5.02
C GLY A 334 4.09 -2.10 3.59
N HIS A 335 2.94 -1.42 3.47
CA HIS A 335 2.22 -1.17 2.21
C HIS A 335 2.22 0.33 1.86
N ALA A 336 3.19 1.07 2.39
CA ALA A 336 3.36 2.51 2.16
C ALA A 336 3.60 2.85 0.67
N THR A 337 4.32 1.95 -0.01
CA THR A 337 4.84 2.12 -1.37
C THR A 337 4.51 0.88 -2.22
N PRO A 338 4.69 0.93 -3.56
CA PRO A 338 4.32 -0.18 -4.45
C PRO A 338 5.08 -1.50 -4.19
N LEU A 339 6.30 -1.44 -3.64
CA LEU A 339 7.12 -2.60 -3.31
C LEU A 339 7.46 -2.60 -1.82
N THR A 340 7.53 -3.78 -1.21
CA THR A 340 7.99 -3.91 0.17
C THR A 340 9.51 -4.10 0.20
N ARG A 341 10.18 -3.55 1.22
CA ARG A 341 11.59 -3.82 1.47
C ARG A 341 11.85 -5.30 1.73
N ILE A 342 12.96 -5.79 1.21
CA ILE A 342 13.43 -7.15 1.44
C ILE A 342 14.08 -7.19 2.84
N ARG A 343 13.62 -8.12 3.69
CA ARG A 343 14.15 -8.30 5.04
C ARG A 343 14.89 -9.64 5.16
N LEU A 344 16.09 -9.60 5.72
CA LEU A 344 16.88 -10.77 6.10
C LEU A 344 16.45 -11.30 7.48
N ASP A 345 15.25 -11.87 7.53
CA ASP A 345 14.70 -12.55 8.70
C ASP A 345 15.11 -14.04 8.74
N GLU A 346 14.56 -14.78 9.70
CA GLU A 346 14.80 -16.21 9.89
C GLU A 346 14.42 -17.03 8.64
N VAL A 347 13.32 -16.66 7.98
CA VAL A 347 12.86 -17.30 6.73
C VAL A 347 13.88 -17.06 5.61
N ALA A 348 14.43 -15.85 5.49
CA ALA A 348 15.48 -15.53 4.52
C ALA A 348 16.73 -16.39 4.78
N THR A 349 17.11 -16.45 6.05
CA THR A 349 18.31 -17.17 6.49
C THR A 349 18.20 -18.67 6.21
N ALA A 350 17.04 -19.27 6.52
CA ALA A 350 16.77 -20.66 6.18
C ALA A 350 16.80 -20.91 4.66
N GLN A 351 16.29 -19.97 3.87
CA GLN A 351 16.31 -20.07 2.41
C GLN A 351 17.71 -19.95 1.80
N LEU A 352 18.54 -19.07 2.35
CA LEU A 352 19.94 -18.94 1.97
C LEU A 352 20.72 -20.22 2.28
N ALA A 353 20.51 -20.79 3.48
CA ALA A 353 21.20 -22.01 3.91
C ALA A 353 20.92 -23.19 2.97
N LYS A 354 19.68 -23.34 2.48
CA LYS A 354 19.32 -24.36 1.48
C LYS A 354 20.08 -24.24 0.15
N GLN A 355 20.51 -23.02 -0.19
CA GLN A 355 21.30 -22.73 -1.40
C GLN A 355 22.80 -22.73 -1.13
N GLY A 356 23.23 -23.02 0.11
CA GLY A 356 24.64 -22.99 0.51
C GLY A 356 25.19 -21.57 0.73
N PHE A 357 24.33 -20.57 0.93
CA PHE A 357 24.70 -19.19 1.21
C PHE A 357 24.36 -18.78 2.64
N THR A 358 25.01 -17.73 3.10
CA THR A 358 24.68 -16.95 4.30
C THR A 358 24.51 -15.48 3.92
N ALA A 359 24.02 -14.65 4.84
CA ALA A 359 23.93 -13.21 4.61
C ALA A 359 25.29 -12.56 4.27
N GLU A 360 26.38 -13.14 4.78
CA GLU A 360 27.76 -12.65 4.61
C GLU A 360 28.49 -13.35 3.44
N SER A 361 27.81 -14.23 2.71
CA SER A 361 28.39 -14.88 1.53
C SER A 361 28.42 -13.90 0.36
N ILE A 362 29.47 -13.94 -0.46
CA ILE A 362 29.58 -13.20 -1.72
C ILE A 362 29.15 -14.13 -2.86
N PRO A 363 27.96 -13.95 -3.45
CA PRO A 363 27.50 -14.85 -4.50
C PRO A 363 28.29 -14.61 -5.81
N PRO A 364 28.61 -15.66 -6.58
CA PRO A 364 29.29 -15.52 -7.86
C PRO A 364 28.52 -14.58 -8.81
N ARG A 365 29.26 -13.90 -9.69
CA ARG A 365 28.66 -13.01 -10.70
C ARG A 365 27.60 -13.74 -11.52
N GLY A 366 26.39 -13.19 -11.56
CA GLY A 366 25.23 -13.73 -12.27
C GLY A 366 24.46 -14.81 -11.50
N ALA A 367 24.92 -15.22 -10.31
CA ALA A 367 24.19 -16.19 -9.48
C ALA A 367 22.92 -15.54 -8.92
N ARG A 368 21.75 -16.12 -9.22
CA ARG A 368 20.47 -15.69 -8.66
C ARG A 368 20.29 -16.34 -7.29
N VAL A 369 20.27 -15.54 -6.23
CA VAL A 369 20.10 -16.01 -4.85
C VAL A 369 18.69 -15.66 -4.37
N LEU A 370 17.87 -16.69 -4.14
CA LEU A 370 16.51 -16.51 -3.66
C LEU A 370 16.49 -16.26 -2.16
N LEU A 371 15.69 -15.30 -1.71
CA LEU A 371 15.48 -14.96 -0.29
C LEU A 371 14.14 -15.46 0.23
N ARG A 372 13.21 -15.75 -0.68
CA ARG A 372 11.90 -16.34 -0.41
C ARG A 372 11.55 -17.36 -1.49
N HIS A 373 10.72 -18.34 -1.14
CA HIS A 373 10.10 -19.22 -2.13
C HIS A 373 8.83 -18.62 -2.73
N ASN A 374 8.06 -17.84 -1.96
CA ASN A 374 6.84 -17.21 -2.45
C ASN A 374 7.14 -15.94 -3.25
N ALA A 375 6.35 -15.71 -4.31
CA ALA A 375 6.45 -14.53 -5.17
C ALA A 375 5.56 -13.37 -4.69
N ASN A 376 5.44 -13.19 -3.37
CA ASN A 376 4.57 -12.17 -2.78
C ASN A 376 5.29 -10.82 -2.72
N LEU A 377 4.61 -9.75 -3.13
CA LEU A 377 5.16 -8.39 -3.02
C LEU A 377 5.41 -8.00 -1.56
N SER A 378 4.54 -8.44 -0.64
CA SER A 378 4.63 -8.18 0.80
C SER A 378 5.86 -8.81 1.47
N THR A 379 6.52 -9.77 0.81
CA THR A 379 7.77 -10.40 1.28
C THR A 379 8.98 -9.94 0.48
N GLY A 380 8.85 -8.81 -0.25
CA GLY A 380 9.92 -8.20 -1.03
C GLY A 380 10.04 -8.71 -2.47
N GLY A 381 9.10 -9.55 -2.92
CA GLY A 381 8.98 -9.97 -4.31
C GLY A 381 8.70 -8.80 -5.27
N THR A 382 8.77 -9.08 -6.56
CA THR A 382 8.53 -8.10 -7.62
C THR A 382 7.45 -8.58 -8.58
N ALA A 383 6.82 -7.64 -9.28
CA ALA A 383 5.85 -7.93 -10.33
C ALA A 383 6.27 -7.20 -11.60
N THR A 384 6.34 -7.93 -12.72
CA THR A 384 6.61 -7.39 -14.05
C THR A 384 5.34 -7.49 -14.87
N ASP A 385 4.89 -6.38 -15.45
CA ASP A 385 3.77 -6.37 -16.39
C ASP A 385 4.16 -7.17 -17.64
N VAL A 386 3.31 -8.12 -18.01
CA VAL A 386 3.46 -9.00 -19.18
C VAL A 386 2.15 -9.10 -19.97
N THR A 387 1.26 -8.12 -19.80
CA THR A 387 -0.10 -8.13 -20.36
C THR A 387 -0.10 -8.36 -21.87
N ASP A 388 0.77 -7.67 -22.60
CA ASP A 388 0.87 -7.75 -24.05
C ASP A 388 1.59 -9.03 -24.54
N ASP A 389 2.28 -9.73 -23.65
CA ASP A 389 3.02 -10.96 -23.94
C ASP A 389 2.18 -12.23 -23.71
N VAL A 390 0.97 -12.11 -23.16
CA VAL A 390 0.12 -13.26 -22.85
C VAL A 390 -0.39 -13.91 -24.14
N HIS A 391 -0.09 -15.20 -24.30
CA HIS A 391 -0.62 -15.98 -25.41
C HIS A 391 -2.17 -15.99 -25.39
N PRO A 392 -2.85 -15.81 -26.55
CA PRO A 392 -4.31 -15.75 -26.60
C PRO A 392 -5.03 -16.94 -25.95
N ASP A 393 -4.50 -18.16 -26.13
CA ASP A 393 -5.08 -19.35 -25.50
C ASP A 393 -5.04 -19.29 -23.97
N LEU A 394 -3.98 -18.74 -23.38
CA LEU A 394 -3.88 -18.57 -21.93
C LEU A 394 -4.85 -17.49 -21.44
N ALA A 395 -5.00 -16.41 -22.21
CA ALA A 395 -6.00 -15.38 -21.91
C ALA A 395 -7.43 -15.95 -21.94
N ALA A 396 -7.76 -16.74 -22.96
CA ALA A 396 -9.05 -17.41 -23.06
C ALA A 396 -9.31 -18.35 -21.86
N ARG A 397 -8.32 -19.15 -21.47
CA ARG A 397 -8.41 -20.03 -20.29
C ARG A 397 -8.61 -19.25 -18.98
N ALA A 398 -7.92 -18.11 -18.81
CA ALA A 398 -8.11 -17.26 -17.64
C ALA A 398 -9.52 -16.65 -17.58
N ILE A 399 -10.08 -16.28 -18.74
CA ILE A 399 -11.46 -15.77 -18.84
C ILE A 399 -12.46 -16.88 -18.49
N GLU A 400 -12.29 -18.09 -19.02
CA GLU A 400 -13.15 -19.24 -18.69
C GLU A 400 -13.09 -19.58 -17.19
N ALA A 401 -11.90 -19.55 -16.60
CA ALA A 401 -11.72 -19.77 -15.17
C ALA A 401 -12.49 -18.73 -14.31
N ALA A 402 -12.55 -17.47 -14.75
CA ALA A 402 -13.26 -16.41 -14.04
C ALA A 402 -14.79 -16.45 -14.22
N GLN A 403 -15.31 -17.23 -15.19
CA GLN A 403 -16.74 -17.40 -15.46
C GLN A 403 -17.34 -18.62 -14.77
N THR A 404 -16.50 -19.48 -14.22
CA THR A 404 -16.86 -20.71 -13.49
C THR A 404 -17.28 -20.34 -12.06
#